data_AF-A0A842WF84-F1
#
_entry.id   AF-A0A842WF84-F1
#
_cell.length_a   1.000
_cell.length_b   1.000
_cell.length_c   1.000
_cell.angle_alpha   90.00
_cell.angle_beta   90.00
_cell.angle_gamma   90.00
#
_symmetry.space_group_name_H-M   'P 1'
#
loop_
_entity.id
_entity.type
_entity.pdbx_description
1 polymer ?
#
loop_
_entity_poly.entity_id
_entity_poly.type
_entity_poly.pdbx_seq_one_letter_code
_entity_poly.pdbx_strand_id
1 'polypeptide(L)'
;MEPEKILVASVAVFTGLLILVLFIYFFSYPGTRLDFSPTSLDLGSSGYECTLGDELPCTDEGGCPGTRSCLHGDWSSCTVREECTPGETRFCPTGGCTNGVQRCDACSQWGPCLPSGCSSG
;
A
#
# COMPACT_ATOMS: atom_id res chain seq x y z
N MET A 1 46.15 9.46 -58.84
CA MET A 1 45.57 9.30 -57.50
C MET A 1 44.08 9.56 -57.65
N GLU A 2 43.29 8.50 -57.78
CA GLU A 2 41.90 8.57 -58.25
C GLU A 2 40.98 8.93 -57.06
N PRO A 3 40.27 10.08 -57.09
CA PRO A 3 39.53 10.62 -55.95
C PRO A 3 38.36 9.72 -55.50
N GLU A 4 37.88 8.84 -56.38
CA GLU A 4 36.82 7.87 -56.10
C GLU A 4 37.22 6.82 -55.04
N LYS A 5 38.49 6.43 -54.98
CA LYS A 5 38.98 5.43 -54.01
C LYS A 5 39.03 5.98 -52.59
N ILE A 6 39.25 7.30 -52.45
CA ILE A 6 39.32 7.99 -51.15
C ILE A 6 37.91 8.10 -50.55
N LEU A 7 36.90 8.39 -51.38
CA LEU A 7 35.52 8.48 -50.92
C LEU A 7 35.01 7.12 -50.43
N VAL A 8 35.24 6.05 -51.19
CA VAL A 8 34.81 4.69 -50.82
C VAL A 8 35.50 4.20 -49.54
N ALA A 9 36.81 4.47 -49.40
CA ALA A 9 37.55 4.13 -48.19
C ALA A 9 37.01 4.88 -46.96
N SER A 10 36.70 6.17 -47.10
CA SER A 10 36.15 6.96 -45.99
C SER A 10 34.78 6.44 -45.54
N VAL A 11 33.87 6.15 -46.48
CA VAL A 11 32.53 5.64 -46.17
C VAL A 11 32.61 4.28 -45.46
N ALA A 12 33.50 3.38 -45.90
CA ALA A 12 33.70 2.07 -45.26
C ALA A 12 34.21 2.19 -43.82
N VAL A 13 35.09 3.17 -43.55
CA VAL A 13 35.59 3.42 -42.18
C VAL A 13 34.48 4.00 -41.30
N PHE A 14 33.70 4.96 -41.80
CA PHE A 14 32.60 5.55 -41.03
C PHE A 14 31.49 4.53 -40.72
N THR A 15 31.11 3.69 -41.67
CA THR A 15 30.10 2.64 -41.45
C THR A 15 30.61 1.57 -40.50
N GLY A 16 31.87 1.15 -40.63
CA GLY A 16 32.50 0.22 -39.70
C GLY A 16 32.53 0.75 -38.27
N LEU A 17 32.90 2.03 -38.09
CA LEU A 17 32.97 2.67 -36.77
C LEU A 17 31.57 2.85 -36.14
N LEU A 18 30.57 3.21 -36.95
CA LEU A 18 29.18 3.30 -36.50
C LEU A 18 28.63 1.95 -36.03
N ILE A 19 28.85 0.88 -36.82
CA ILE A 19 28.42 -0.48 -36.46
C ILE A 19 29.11 -0.93 -35.17
N LEU A 20 30.40 -0.65 -35.01
CA LEU A 20 31.16 -1.00 -33.81
C LEU A 20 30.63 -0.27 -32.57
N VAL A 21 30.29 1.02 -32.68
CA VAL A 21 29.65 1.79 -31.60
C VAL A 21 28.27 1.22 -31.25
N LEU A 22 27.45 0.89 -32.24
CA LEU A 22 26.13 0.29 -32.01
C LEU A 22 26.23 -1.10 -31.37
N PHE A 23 27.22 -1.90 -31.78
CA PHE A 23 27.48 -3.21 -31.20
C PHE A 23 27.93 -3.08 -29.74
N ILE A 24 28.87 -2.18 -29.45
CA ILE A 24 29.27 -1.89 -28.07
C ILE A 24 28.07 -1.40 -27.26
N TYR A 25 27.26 -0.48 -27.78
CA TYR A 25 26.05 -0.02 -27.08
C TYR A 25 25.09 -1.19 -26.81
N PHE A 26 24.81 -2.04 -27.79
CA PHE A 26 23.91 -3.18 -27.62
C PHE A 26 24.44 -4.23 -26.63
N PHE A 27 25.75 -4.45 -26.58
CA PHE A 27 26.37 -5.44 -25.68
C PHE A 27 26.72 -4.87 -24.30
N SER A 28 27.04 -3.57 -24.18
CA SER A 28 27.32 -2.88 -22.91
C SER A 28 26.04 -2.43 -22.22
N TYR A 29 24.98 -2.18 -22.96
CA TYR A 29 23.62 -2.15 -22.45
C TYR A 29 22.95 -3.47 -22.86
N PRO A 30 23.25 -4.61 -22.20
CA PRO A 30 22.30 -5.71 -22.21
C PRO A 30 21.04 -5.08 -21.62
N GLY A 31 20.10 -4.74 -22.50
CA GLY A 31 18.84 -4.10 -22.14
C GLY A 31 18.39 -4.80 -20.89
N THR A 32 18.30 -4.01 -19.80
CA THR A 32 17.80 -4.43 -18.50
C THR A 32 16.91 -5.61 -18.75
N ARG A 33 17.37 -6.82 -18.37
CA ARG A 33 16.41 -7.91 -18.26
C ARG A 33 15.38 -7.28 -17.34
N LEU A 34 14.22 -6.97 -17.91
CA LEU A 34 13.01 -6.95 -17.16
C LEU A 34 12.93 -8.40 -16.72
N ASP A 35 13.66 -8.73 -15.64
CA ASP A 35 13.14 -9.61 -14.63
C ASP A 35 11.80 -8.99 -14.29
N PHE A 36 10.82 -9.37 -15.11
CA PHE A 36 9.44 -9.48 -14.75
C PHE A 36 9.47 -10.44 -13.55
N SER A 37 9.88 -9.91 -12.40
CA SER A 37 9.08 -10.12 -11.21
C SER A 37 7.65 -9.82 -11.68
N PRO A 38 6.70 -10.76 -11.56
CA PRO A 38 5.31 -10.41 -11.72
C PRO A 38 5.01 -9.41 -10.60
N THR A 39 5.37 -8.14 -10.83
CA THR A 39 4.64 -7.01 -10.30
C THR A 39 3.25 -7.32 -10.79
N SER A 40 2.38 -7.69 -9.84
CA SER A 40 0.99 -8.00 -10.07
C SER A 40 0.49 -7.21 -11.27
N LEU A 41 -0.01 -7.93 -12.25
CA LEU A 41 -0.86 -7.35 -13.28
C LEU A 41 -1.99 -6.63 -12.54
N ASP A 42 -1.83 -5.33 -12.30
CA ASP A 42 -2.91 -4.37 -12.07
C ASP A 42 -3.65 -4.23 -13.42
N LEU A 43 -4.20 -5.36 -13.90
CA LEU A 43 -5.25 -5.37 -14.90
C LEU A 43 -6.55 -5.11 -14.16
N GLY A 44 -6.76 -3.83 -13.86
CA GLY A 44 -8.00 -3.35 -13.30
C GLY A 44 -7.80 -2.03 -12.58
N SER A 45 -7.89 -0.92 -13.29
CA SER A 45 -8.94 0.02 -12.92
C SER A 45 -9.21 1.04 -14.01
N SER A 46 -10.30 0.75 -14.71
CA SER A 46 -11.12 1.76 -15.35
C SER A 46 -11.67 2.69 -14.25
N GLY A 47 -10.99 3.80 -13.95
CA GLY A 47 -11.59 4.97 -13.31
C GLY A 47 -12.27 4.78 -11.94
N TYR A 48 -11.91 3.76 -11.17
CA TYR A 48 -12.43 3.55 -9.81
C TYR A 48 -11.35 3.76 -8.74
N GLU A 49 -11.75 4.31 -7.58
CA GLU A 49 -10.84 4.62 -6.46
C GLU A 49 -10.41 3.38 -5.66
N CYS A 50 -11.11 2.25 -5.79
CA CYS A 50 -10.85 1.04 -5.01
C CYS A 50 -11.37 -0.24 -5.67
N THR A 51 -10.89 -1.42 -5.25
CA THR A 51 -11.35 -2.71 -5.77
C THR A 51 -12.48 -3.28 -4.91
N LEU A 52 -13.53 -3.82 -5.53
CA LEU A 52 -14.67 -4.42 -4.80
C LEU A 52 -14.17 -5.46 -3.78
N GLY A 53 -14.55 -5.26 -2.51
CA GLY A 53 -14.15 -6.12 -1.39
C GLY A 53 -12.90 -5.65 -0.64
N ASP A 54 -12.22 -4.60 -1.09
CA ASP A 54 -11.17 -3.96 -0.31
C ASP A 54 -11.75 -3.32 0.97
N GLU A 55 -11.02 -3.45 2.08
CA GLU A 55 -11.35 -2.80 3.35
C GLU A 55 -10.20 -1.89 3.79
N LEU A 56 -10.52 -0.68 4.21
CA LEU A 56 -9.55 0.27 4.75
C LEU A 56 -10.03 0.88 6.07
N PRO A 57 -9.09 1.20 6.99
CA PRO A 57 -9.42 1.99 8.16
C PRO A 57 -9.88 3.39 7.75
N CYS A 58 -10.86 3.92 8.47
CA CYS A 58 -11.39 5.26 8.30
C CYS A 58 -11.70 5.89 9.65
N THR A 59 -12.01 7.18 9.63
CA THR A 59 -12.48 7.91 10.80
C THR A 59 -13.77 8.61 10.42
N ASP A 60 -14.82 8.41 11.21
CA ASP A 60 -16.11 9.07 11.01
C ASP A 60 -16.02 10.57 11.41
N GLU A 61 -17.04 11.35 11.05
CA GLU A 61 -17.12 12.79 11.37
C GLU A 61 -16.98 13.08 12.88
N GLY A 62 -17.36 12.12 13.73
CA GLY A 62 -17.18 12.18 15.19
C GLY A 62 -15.76 11.89 15.69
N GLY A 63 -14.80 11.59 14.81
CA GLY A 63 -13.44 11.20 15.19
C GLY A 63 -13.28 9.73 15.60
N CYS A 64 -14.30 8.91 15.35
CA CYS A 64 -14.30 7.50 15.76
C CYS A 64 -13.69 6.58 14.70
N PRO A 65 -12.79 5.66 15.08
CA PRO A 65 -12.18 4.73 14.14
C PRO A 65 -13.20 3.70 13.65
N GLY A 66 -13.22 3.45 12.35
CA GLY A 66 -14.08 2.47 11.71
C GLY A 66 -13.41 1.84 10.48
N THR A 67 -14.20 1.10 9.72
CA THR A 67 -13.79 0.49 8.46
C THR A 67 -14.73 0.94 7.34
N ARG A 68 -14.18 1.18 6.16
CA ARG A 68 -14.96 1.38 4.93
C ARG A 68 -14.62 0.27 3.95
N SER A 69 -15.64 -0.18 3.22
CA SER A 69 -15.51 -1.23 2.22
C SER A 69 -15.70 -0.63 0.84
N CYS A 70 -14.95 -1.11 -0.13
CA CYS A 70 -15.14 -0.69 -1.50
C CYS A 70 -16.34 -1.40 -2.14
N LEU A 71 -17.26 -0.63 -2.72
CA LEU A 71 -18.45 -1.10 -3.39
C LEU A 71 -18.52 -0.50 -4.79
N HIS A 72 -18.47 -1.34 -5.82
CA HIS A 72 -18.54 -0.95 -7.24
C HIS A 72 -17.51 0.11 -7.67
N GLY A 73 -16.38 0.20 -6.99
CA GLY A 73 -15.32 1.16 -7.32
C GLY A 73 -15.29 2.43 -6.48
N ASP A 74 -16.28 2.59 -5.58
CA ASP A 74 -16.39 3.71 -4.66
C ASP A 74 -16.26 3.24 -3.21
N TRP A 75 -15.67 4.06 -2.35
CA TRP A 75 -15.59 3.78 -0.91
C TRP A 75 -16.95 3.97 -0.24
N SER A 76 -17.37 2.99 0.57
CA SER A 76 -18.55 3.15 1.43
C SER A 76 -18.33 4.23 2.50
N SER A 77 -19.43 4.63 3.16
CA SER A 77 -19.37 5.39 4.41
C SER A 77 -18.50 4.66 5.44
N CYS A 78 -17.87 5.43 6.32
CA CYS A 78 -17.12 4.86 7.43
C CYS A 78 -18.09 4.15 8.38
N THR A 79 -17.90 2.85 8.56
CA THR A 79 -18.73 2.05 9.47
C THR A 79 -17.96 1.89 10.77
N VAL A 80 -18.46 2.53 11.83
CA VAL A 80 -17.94 2.36 13.19
C VAL A 80 -18.59 1.11 13.77
N ARG A 81 -17.76 0.20 14.29
CA ARG A 81 -18.25 -1.01 14.95
C ARG A 81 -18.61 -0.66 16.39
N GLU A 82 -19.89 -0.77 16.72
CA GLU A 82 -20.37 -0.61 18.08
C GLU A 82 -20.24 -1.93 18.85
N GLU A 83 -19.48 -1.92 19.94
CA GLU A 83 -19.33 -3.05 20.87
C GLU A 83 -20.10 -2.83 22.17
N CYS A 84 -20.46 -1.59 22.48
CA CYS A 84 -21.13 -1.19 23.71
C CYS A 84 -21.81 0.17 23.57
N THR A 85 -22.70 0.50 24.52
CA THR A 85 -23.33 1.83 24.54
C THR A 85 -22.40 2.84 25.20
N PRO A 86 -22.18 4.05 24.66
CA PRO A 86 -21.34 5.06 25.28
C PRO A 86 -21.71 5.32 26.75
N GLY A 87 -20.71 5.21 27.63
CA GLY A 87 -20.90 5.36 29.07
C GLY A 87 -21.32 4.08 29.81
N GLU A 88 -21.64 2.99 29.11
CA GLU A 88 -21.86 1.67 29.70
C GLU A 88 -20.59 1.18 30.41
N THR A 89 -20.77 0.41 31.49
CA THR A 89 -19.67 -0.18 32.25
C THR A 89 -19.86 -1.68 32.36
N ARG A 90 -18.78 -2.45 32.17
CA ARG A 90 -18.79 -3.89 32.44
C ARG A 90 -17.58 -4.30 33.28
N PHE A 91 -17.72 -5.43 33.95
CA PHE A 91 -16.61 -6.05 34.66
C PHE A 91 -15.62 -6.68 33.68
N CYS A 92 -14.35 -6.65 34.05
CA CYS A 92 -13.27 -7.30 33.31
C CYS A 92 -12.31 -8.01 34.27
N PRO A 93 -11.77 -9.18 33.88
CA PRO A 93 -10.71 -9.82 34.64
C PRO A 93 -9.43 -8.97 34.53
N THR A 94 -8.83 -8.61 35.66
CA THR A 94 -7.53 -7.94 35.69
C THR A 94 -6.51 -8.90 36.28
N GLY A 95 -5.42 -9.17 35.56
CA GLY A 95 -4.37 -10.07 36.06
C GLY A 95 -3.76 -9.50 37.36
N GLY A 96 -4.18 -10.01 38.51
CA GLY A 96 -3.75 -9.56 39.84
C GLY A 96 -4.84 -8.92 40.72
N CYS A 97 -6.02 -8.60 40.17
CA CYS A 97 -7.16 -8.03 40.92
C CYS A 97 -8.42 -8.84 40.63
N THR A 98 -9.25 -9.09 41.65
CA THR A 98 -10.43 -9.95 41.53
C THR A 98 -11.43 -9.43 40.49
N ASN A 99 -11.56 -8.10 40.36
CA ASN A 99 -12.42 -7.44 39.38
C ASN A 99 -11.84 -6.09 38.95
N GLY A 100 -11.90 -5.79 37.66
CA GLY A 100 -11.74 -4.45 37.09
C GLY A 100 -13.03 -3.98 36.44
N VAL A 101 -13.09 -2.69 36.11
CA VAL A 101 -14.20 -2.08 35.38
C VAL A 101 -13.63 -1.43 34.13
N GLN A 102 -14.23 -1.74 32.98
CA GLN A 102 -14.00 -1.02 31.74
C GLN A 102 -15.24 -0.20 31.40
N ARG A 103 -15.01 0.99 30.87
CA ARG A 103 -16.05 1.92 30.45
C ARG A 103 -16.06 1.99 28.93
N CYS A 104 -17.25 1.95 28.36
CA CYS A 104 -17.45 2.19 26.94
C CYS A 104 -17.17 3.66 26.61
N ASP A 105 -16.32 3.89 25.62
CA ASP A 105 -15.97 5.23 25.16
C ASP A 105 -17.09 5.86 24.31
N ALA A 106 -16.83 7.09 23.84
CA ALA A 106 -17.77 7.80 22.98
C ALA A 106 -17.93 7.18 21.58
N CYS A 107 -17.00 6.31 21.20
CA CYS A 107 -16.98 5.58 19.93
C CYS A 107 -17.57 4.18 20.05
N SER A 108 -18.30 3.90 21.13
CA SER A 108 -18.96 2.63 21.36
C SER A 108 -17.96 1.46 21.45
N GLN A 109 -16.72 1.72 21.86
CA GLN A 109 -15.66 0.73 22.07
C GLN A 109 -15.31 0.58 23.55
N TRP A 110 -14.91 -0.63 23.94
CA TRP A 110 -14.50 -0.86 25.32
C TRP A 110 -13.12 -0.26 25.58
N GLY A 111 -13.08 0.71 26.50
CA GLY A 111 -11.83 1.27 26.99
C GLY A 111 -11.01 0.27 27.82
N PRO A 112 -9.85 0.71 28.34
CA PRO A 112 -8.98 -0.15 29.14
C PRO A 112 -9.70 -0.65 30.40
N CYS A 113 -9.39 -1.88 30.80
CA CYS A 113 -9.82 -2.43 32.07
C CYS A 113 -9.08 -1.74 33.22
N LEU A 114 -9.80 -0.96 34.03
CA LEU A 114 -9.25 -0.28 35.19
C LEU A 114 -9.47 -1.13 36.46
N PRO A 115 -8.44 -1.37 37.28
CA PRO A 115 -8.60 -2.16 38.50
C PRO A 115 -9.49 -1.43 39.51
N SER A 116 -10.59 -2.07 39.93
CA SER A 116 -11.47 -1.55 40.98
C SER A 116 -11.12 -2.24 42.30
N GLY A 117 -10.40 -1.54 43.19
CA GLY A 117 -10.11 -2.02 44.53
C GLY A 117 -8.76 -2.72 44.73
N CYS A 118 -7.80 -2.54 43.84
CA CYS A 118 -6.42 -2.94 44.12
C CYS A 118 -5.68 -1.83 44.89
N SER A 119 -5.78 -1.88 46.21
CA SER A 119 -4.73 -1.32 47.06
C SER A 119 -3.60 -2.35 47.03
N SER A 120 -2.52 -2.05 46.30
CA SER A 120 -1.27 -2.79 46.38
C SER A 120 -0.77 -2.72 47.82
N GLY A 121 -1.05 -3.77 48.59
CA GLY A 121 -0.50 -4.01 49.93
C GLY A 121 0.72 -4.90 49.83
#